data_AF-A0A453HS04-F1
#
_entry.id   AF-A0A453HS04-F1
#
_cell.length_a   1.000
_cell.length_b   1.000
_cell.length_c   1.000
_cell.angle_alpha   90.00
_cell.angle_beta   90.00
_cell.angle_gamma   90.00
#
_symmetry.space_group_name_H-M   'P 1'
#
loop_
_entity.id
_entity.type
_entity.pdbx_description
1 polymer ?
#
loop_
_entity_poly.entity_id
_entity_poly.type
_entity_poly.pdbx_seq_one_letter_code
_entity_poly.pdbx_strand_id
1 'polypeptide(L)'
;MFDVEYNRWLDDDSRRMIELRGGLHAHLPDGDLRAIIDDTLTHYDELFRLKSAAARADVFHLITGMWATPAERCFLWMGGFRPSDLLKTLAPQLDPLTEQQMVGICSLEQSLQQAEEALTQGLEQLHQSLAITVAGSGSLSDDTNMGSFMGDMAVALGKLANLEGFVIQADNLRQQTLHQMHRILTVRQAARCFLAIGEYHNRLRALSSLWASRPREILMTDEGNCGELAY
;
A
#
# COMPACT_ATOMS: atom_id res chain seq x y z
N MET A 1 6.57 -14.54 -8.36
CA MET A 1 7.92 -13.96 -8.38
C MET A 1 8.01 -12.73 -7.49
N PHE A 2 7.07 -11.77 -7.61
CA PHE A 2 7.02 -10.57 -6.76
C PHE A 2 7.09 -10.87 -5.26
N ASP A 3 6.32 -11.84 -4.73
CA ASP A 3 6.29 -12.12 -3.29
C ASP A 3 7.66 -12.53 -2.72
N VAL A 4 8.45 -13.30 -3.47
CA VAL A 4 9.79 -13.70 -3.03
C VAL A 4 10.72 -12.50 -2.97
N GLU A 5 10.70 -11.66 -4.00
CA GLU A 5 11.49 -10.44 -4.07
C GLU A 5 11.05 -9.41 -3.00
N TYR A 6 9.75 -9.31 -2.75
CA TYR A 6 9.20 -8.44 -1.73
C TYR A 6 9.59 -8.91 -0.32
N ASN A 7 9.54 -10.21 -0.03
CA ASN A 7 10.01 -10.73 1.26
C ASN A 7 11.51 -10.48 1.46
N ARG A 8 12.33 -10.67 0.42
CA ARG A 8 13.75 -10.29 0.49
C ARG A 8 13.93 -8.79 0.75
N TRP A 9 13.14 -7.96 0.08
CA TRP A 9 13.14 -6.51 0.31
C TRP A 9 12.78 -6.16 1.76
N LEU A 10 11.84 -6.87 2.38
CA LEU A 10 11.47 -6.70 3.80
C LEU A 10 12.58 -7.08 4.78
N ASP A 11 13.27 -8.18 4.52
CA ASP A 11 14.42 -8.58 5.34
C ASP A 11 15.53 -7.53 5.27
N ASP A 12 15.75 -6.98 4.08
CA ASP A 12 16.72 -5.92 3.82
C ASP A 12 16.30 -4.58 4.45
N ASP A 13 15.01 -4.22 4.38
CA ASP A 13 14.44 -3.05 5.04
C ASP A 13 14.60 -3.14 6.56
N SER A 14 14.33 -4.30 7.14
CA SER A 14 14.49 -4.53 8.58
C SER A 14 15.93 -4.30 9.05
N ARG A 15 16.93 -4.76 8.28
CA ARG A 15 18.35 -4.50 8.59
C ARG A 15 18.69 -3.01 8.50
N ARG A 16 18.19 -2.30 7.49
CA ARG A 16 18.39 -0.85 7.33
C ARG A 16 17.74 -0.06 8.46
N MET A 17 16.55 -0.45 8.91
CA MET A 17 15.91 0.18 10.07
C MET A 17 16.71 0.00 11.36
N ILE A 18 17.39 -1.15 11.54
CA ILE A 18 18.30 -1.38 12.66
C ILE A 18 19.53 -0.47 12.56
N GLU A 19 20.14 -0.40 11.38
CA GLU A 19 21.31 0.46 11.12
C GLU A 19 20.99 1.95 11.34
N LEU A 20 19.90 2.45 10.77
CA LEU A 20 19.46 3.84 10.92
C LEU A 20 19.16 4.20 12.37
N ARG A 21 18.53 3.28 13.13
CA ARG A 21 18.30 3.45 14.57
C ARG A 21 19.60 3.45 15.35
N GLY A 22 20.52 2.55 15.03
CA GLY A 22 21.85 2.50 15.62
C GLY A 22 22.64 3.78 15.38
N GLY A 23 22.61 4.30 14.14
CA GLY A 23 23.29 5.53 13.76
C GLY A 23 22.76 6.77 14.49
N LEU A 24 21.43 6.84 14.71
CA LEU A 24 20.82 7.87 15.54
C LEU A 24 21.25 7.75 17.01
N HIS A 25 21.22 6.54 17.59
CA HIS A 25 21.55 6.30 18.99
C HIS A 25 23.04 6.54 19.29
N ALA A 26 23.92 6.17 18.37
CA ALA A 26 25.36 6.41 18.45
C ALA A 26 25.76 7.87 18.18
N HIS A 27 24.79 8.75 17.88
CA HIS A 27 25.01 10.15 17.53
C HIS A 27 26.01 10.32 16.38
N LEU A 28 25.92 9.49 15.33
CA LEU A 28 26.80 9.60 14.17
C LEU A 28 26.81 11.02 13.59
N PRO A 29 27.92 11.49 13.03
CA PRO A 29 27.97 12.74 12.28
C PRO A 29 26.90 12.78 11.18
N ASP A 30 26.38 13.98 10.89
CA ASP A 30 25.30 14.14 9.90
C ASP A 30 25.70 13.70 8.48
N GLY A 31 26.99 13.65 8.16
CA GLY A 31 27.49 13.09 6.91
C GLY A 31 27.25 11.58 6.81
N ASP A 32 27.65 10.84 7.84
CA ASP A 32 27.49 9.38 7.91
C ASP A 32 26.01 9.00 8.00
N LEU A 33 25.24 9.74 8.80
CA LEU A 33 23.80 9.52 8.91
C LEU A 33 23.07 9.80 7.59
N ARG A 34 23.50 10.81 6.82
CA ARG A 34 22.95 11.10 5.49
C ARG A 34 23.19 9.94 4.53
N ALA A 35 24.38 9.33 4.54
CA ALA A 35 24.67 8.18 3.69
C ALA A 35 23.72 7.01 3.95
N ILE A 36 23.39 6.72 5.22
CA ILE A 36 22.43 5.67 5.60
C ILE A 36 21.01 6.02 5.11
N ILE A 37 20.61 7.29 5.21
CA ILE A 37 19.29 7.76 4.74
C ILE A 37 19.19 7.68 3.22
N ASP A 38 20.24 8.09 2.49
CA ASP A 38 20.27 8.02 1.02
C ASP A 38 20.20 6.57 0.53
N ASP A 39 20.90 5.64 1.21
CA ASP A 39 20.78 4.20 0.93
C ASP A 39 19.38 3.67 1.26
N THR A 40 18.76 4.12 2.36
CA THR A 40 17.38 3.79 2.71
C THR A 40 16.40 4.29 1.64
N LEU A 41 16.58 5.51 1.15
CA LEU A 41 15.74 6.08 0.09
C LEU A 41 15.88 5.30 -1.22
N THR A 42 17.11 4.93 -1.58
CA THR A 42 17.40 4.07 -2.74
C THR A 42 16.74 2.69 -2.59
N HIS A 43 16.70 2.14 -1.37
CA HIS A 43 16.01 0.89 -1.08
C HIS A 43 14.49 0.99 -1.34
N TYR A 44 13.86 2.11 -0.98
CA TYR A 44 12.45 2.35 -1.34
C TYR A 44 12.25 2.56 -2.85
N ASP A 45 13.20 3.19 -3.56
CA ASP A 45 13.14 3.30 -5.02
C ASP A 45 13.11 1.93 -5.70
N GLU A 46 13.90 0.98 -5.18
CA GLU A 46 13.90 -0.40 -5.65
C GLU A 46 12.55 -1.11 -5.43
N LEU A 47 11.86 -0.85 -4.31
CA LEU A 47 10.51 -1.37 -4.09
C LEU A 47 9.56 -0.93 -5.19
N PHE A 48 9.55 0.36 -5.54
CA PHE A 48 8.66 0.88 -6.58
C PHE A 48 9.04 0.34 -7.96
N ARG A 49 10.32 0.08 -8.22
CA ARG A 49 10.77 -0.62 -9.43
C ARG A 49 10.24 -2.06 -9.50
N LEU A 50 10.34 -2.82 -8.40
CA LEU A 50 9.80 -4.18 -8.29
C LEU A 50 8.28 -4.18 -8.49
N LYS A 51 7.56 -3.24 -7.88
CA LYS A 51 6.11 -3.09 -8.04
C LYS A 51 5.72 -2.70 -9.45
N SER A 52 6.46 -1.83 -10.12
CA SER A 52 6.20 -1.51 -11.54
C SER A 52 6.33 -2.74 -12.44
N ALA A 53 7.35 -3.57 -12.23
CA ALA A 53 7.50 -4.83 -12.95
C ALA A 53 6.35 -5.82 -12.64
N ALA A 54 5.93 -5.90 -11.37
CA ALA A 54 4.81 -6.74 -10.95
C ALA A 54 3.48 -6.25 -11.54
N ALA A 55 3.23 -4.94 -11.61
CA ALA A 55 2.01 -4.37 -12.21
C ALA A 55 1.86 -4.76 -13.67
N ARG A 56 2.96 -4.73 -14.44
CA ARG A 56 3.00 -5.13 -15.85
C ARG A 56 2.76 -6.62 -16.07
N ALA A 57 3.15 -7.45 -15.09
CA ALA A 57 2.98 -8.89 -15.17
C ALA A 57 1.60 -9.34 -14.67
N ASP A 58 1.16 -8.79 -13.55
CA ASP A 58 -0.11 -9.08 -12.89
C ASP A 58 -0.50 -7.92 -11.95
N VAL A 59 -1.25 -6.96 -12.49
CA VAL A 59 -1.76 -5.81 -11.74
C VAL A 59 -2.76 -6.23 -10.64
N PHE A 60 -3.49 -7.32 -10.83
CA PHE A 60 -4.48 -7.77 -9.85
C PHE A 60 -3.81 -8.26 -8.58
N HIS A 61 -2.65 -8.92 -8.68
CA HIS A 61 -1.84 -9.29 -7.51
C HIS A 61 -1.56 -8.09 -6.60
N LEU A 62 -1.25 -6.93 -7.19
CA LEU A 62 -0.97 -5.70 -6.44
C LEU A 62 -2.24 -5.04 -5.89
N ILE A 63 -3.27 -4.85 -6.72
CA ILE A 63 -4.50 -4.14 -6.34
C ILE A 63 -5.28 -4.90 -5.26
N THR A 64 -5.34 -6.22 -5.35
CA THR A 64 -6.01 -7.06 -4.35
C THR A 64 -5.20 -7.23 -3.07
N GLY A 65 -3.95 -6.76 -3.05
CA GLY A 65 -3.06 -6.84 -1.90
C GLY A 65 -2.62 -8.26 -1.57
N MET A 66 -2.59 -9.18 -2.54
CA MET A 66 -2.23 -10.59 -2.32
C MET A 66 -0.84 -10.77 -1.71
N TRP A 67 0.07 -9.84 -2.00
CA TRP A 67 1.42 -9.75 -1.45
C TRP A 67 1.50 -9.25 0.01
N ALA A 68 0.42 -8.66 0.55
CA ALA A 68 0.38 -8.05 1.87
C ALA A 68 -0.40 -8.92 2.88
N THR A 69 -0.10 -8.75 4.17
CA THR A 69 -0.85 -9.42 5.24
C THR A 69 -2.29 -8.90 5.35
N PRO A 70 -3.26 -9.69 5.84
CA PRO A 70 -4.65 -9.27 5.95
C PRO A 70 -4.88 -7.91 6.63
N ALA A 71 -4.14 -7.60 7.71
CA ALA A 71 -4.27 -6.30 8.38
C ALA A 71 -3.70 -5.16 7.53
N GLU A 72 -2.57 -5.35 6.84
CA GLU A 72 -2.02 -4.35 5.92
C GLU A 72 -2.99 -4.02 4.77
N ARG A 73 -3.71 -5.02 4.26
CA ARG A 73 -4.68 -4.85 3.16
C ARG A 73 -5.76 -3.82 3.47
N CYS A 74 -6.14 -3.65 4.72
CA CYS A 74 -7.12 -2.65 5.15
C CYS A 74 -6.67 -1.21 4.91
N PHE A 75 -5.37 -0.97 4.73
CA PHE A 75 -4.78 0.36 4.55
C PHE A 75 -4.22 0.58 3.14
N LEU A 76 -4.49 -0.33 2.20
CA LEU A 76 -4.06 -0.19 0.82
C LEU A 76 -5.00 0.74 0.04
N TRP A 77 -4.39 1.63 -0.74
CA TRP A 77 -4.99 2.48 -1.74
C TRP A 77 -4.26 2.21 -3.06
N MET A 78 -4.92 1.68 -4.10
CA MET A 78 -4.26 1.36 -5.39
C MET A 78 -2.94 0.58 -5.25
N GLY A 79 -2.96 -0.49 -4.44
CA GLY A 79 -1.82 -1.41 -4.28
C GLY A 79 -0.70 -0.94 -3.36
N GLY A 80 -0.88 0.09 -2.52
CA GLY A 80 0.10 0.52 -1.51
C GLY A 80 -0.50 1.50 -0.50
N PHE A 81 0.29 2.08 0.41
CA PHE A 81 -0.22 3.08 1.36
C PHE A 81 -0.72 4.35 0.65
N ARG A 82 -1.67 5.09 1.22
CA ARG A 82 -2.04 6.42 0.71
C ARG A 82 -1.06 7.48 1.24
N PRO A 83 -0.31 8.21 0.37
CA PRO A 83 0.71 9.15 0.82
C PRO A 83 0.23 10.23 1.80
N SER A 84 -0.94 10.84 1.58
CA SER A 84 -1.48 11.87 2.47
C SER A 84 -1.83 11.32 3.87
N ASP A 85 -2.39 10.12 3.95
CA ASP A 85 -2.71 9.47 5.23
C ASP A 85 -1.44 9.09 6.01
N LEU A 86 -0.42 8.61 5.29
CA LEU A 86 0.89 8.36 5.88
C LEU A 86 1.49 9.65 6.43
N LEU A 87 1.48 10.73 5.64
CA LEU A 87 2.03 12.02 6.05
C LEU A 87 1.32 12.58 7.29
N LYS A 88 -0.01 12.53 7.34
CA LYS A 88 -0.81 12.93 8.51
C LYS A 88 -0.46 12.13 9.77
N THR A 89 -0.19 10.84 9.62
CA THR A 89 0.16 9.95 10.74
C THR A 89 1.58 10.23 11.25
N LEU A 90 2.48 10.65 10.36
CA LEU A 90 3.89 10.83 10.68
C LEU A 90 4.27 12.24 11.11
N ALA A 91 3.63 13.28 10.56
CA ALA A 91 3.99 14.67 10.83
C ALA A 91 4.09 15.03 12.33
N PRO A 92 3.16 14.58 13.21
CA PRO A 92 3.26 14.84 14.65
C PRO A 92 4.49 14.21 15.33
N GLN A 93 5.12 13.22 14.71
CA GLN A 93 6.30 12.51 15.25
C GLN A 93 7.61 13.20 14.87
N LEU A 94 7.57 14.23 14.02
CA LEU A 94 8.75 14.91 13.47
C LEU A 94 9.13 16.19 14.24
N ASP A 95 8.39 16.53 15.30
CA ASP A 95 8.62 17.73 16.08
C ASP A 95 10.02 17.76 16.75
N PRO A 96 10.63 18.95 16.88
CA PRO A 96 10.16 20.24 16.36
C PRO A 96 10.45 20.40 14.85
N LEU A 97 9.52 21.00 14.12
CA LEU A 97 9.68 21.46 12.72
C LEU A 97 9.82 22.98 12.66
N THR A 98 10.61 23.50 11.72
CA THR A 98 10.67 24.95 11.46
C THR A 98 9.42 25.44 10.71
N GLU A 99 9.12 26.73 10.76
CA GLU A 99 8.00 27.31 9.98
C GLU A 99 8.11 27.00 8.49
N GLN A 100 9.31 27.08 7.92
CA GLN A 100 9.55 26.74 6.52
C GLN A 100 9.27 25.25 6.24
N GLN A 101 9.63 24.35 7.16
CA GLN A 101 9.35 22.92 7.02
C GLN A 101 7.85 22.63 7.11
N MET A 102 7.15 23.28 8.05
CA MET A 102 5.69 23.15 8.17
C MET A 102 4.99 23.61 6.90
N VAL A 103 5.35 24.77 6.34
CA VAL A 103 4.79 25.26 5.07
C VAL A 103 5.07 24.29 3.92
N GLY A 104 6.28 23.73 3.86
CA GLY A 104 6.67 22.74 2.86
C GLY A 104 5.85 21.45 2.96
N ILE A 105 5.65 20.92 4.17
CA ILE A 105 4.84 19.72 4.42
C ILE A 105 3.36 19.98 4.09
N CYS A 106 2.79 21.11 4.51
CA CYS A 106 1.41 21.47 4.19
C CYS A 106 1.18 21.60 2.68
N SER A 107 2.13 22.21 1.96
CA SER A 107 2.06 22.34 0.50
C SER A 107 2.15 20.98 -0.19
N LEU A 108 3.03 20.09 0.30
CA LEU A 108 3.11 18.70 -0.17
C LEU A 108 1.79 17.95 0.08
N GLU A 109 1.22 18.06 1.27
CA GLU A 109 -0.03 17.41 1.63
C GLU A 109 -1.18 17.85 0.71
N GLN A 110 -1.31 19.16 0.47
CA GLN A 110 -2.34 19.70 -0.42
C GLN A 110 -2.18 19.18 -1.86
N SER A 111 -0.93 19.15 -2.37
CA SER A 111 -0.65 18.61 -3.69
C SER A 111 -0.96 17.10 -3.79
N LEU A 112 -0.66 16.33 -2.75
CA LEU A 112 -0.95 14.90 -2.71
C LEU A 112 -2.45 14.64 -2.70
N GLN A 113 -3.22 15.37 -1.89
CA GLN A 113 -4.68 15.22 -1.83
C GLN A 113 -5.32 15.43 -3.21
N GLN A 114 -4.93 16.48 -3.93
CA GLN A 114 -5.43 16.75 -5.28
C GLN A 114 -5.10 15.62 -6.26
N ALA A 115 -3.85 15.14 -6.26
CA ALA A 115 -3.41 14.07 -7.16
C ALA A 115 -4.08 12.72 -6.82
N GLU A 116 -4.20 12.40 -5.53
CA GLU A 116 -4.87 11.18 -5.04
C GLU A 116 -6.38 11.20 -5.36
N GLU A 117 -7.04 12.35 -5.22
CA GLU A 117 -8.45 12.52 -5.59
C GLU A 117 -8.67 12.33 -7.09
N ALA A 118 -7.82 12.94 -7.92
CA ALA A 118 -7.88 12.78 -9.38
C ALA A 118 -7.70 11.31 -9.80
N LEU A 119 -6.73 10.60 -9.21
CA LEU A 119 -6.53 9.18 -9.48
C LEU A 119 -7.70 8.34 -8.99
N THR A 120 -8.25 8.64 -7.82
CA THR A 120 -9.38 7.90 -7.23
C THR A 120 -10.62 8.04 -8.12
N GLN A 121 -10.95 9.26 -8.55
CA GLN A 121 -12.05 9.51 -9.48
C GLN A 121 -11.84 8.82 -10.83
N GLY A 122 -10.62 8.86 -11.37
CA GLY A 122 -10.30 8.16 -12.62
C GLY A 122 -10.49 6.64 -12.51
N LEU A 123 -10.10 6.04 -11.38
CA LEU A 123 -10.27 4.61 -11.13
C LEU A 123 -11.75 4.23 -10.96
N GLU A 124 -12.52 5.07 -10.26
CA GLU A 124 -13.97 4.89 -10.12
C GLU A 124 -14.67 4.94 -11.48
N GLN A 125 -14.31 5.90 -12.34
CA GLN A 125 -14.83 5.98 -13.72
C GLN A 125 -14.47 4.75 -14.54
N LEU A 126 -13.24 4.23 -14.39
CA LEU A 126 -12.82 3.00 -15.04
C LEU A 126 -13.67 1.81 -14.59
N HIS A 127 -13.89 1.64 -13.27
CA HIS A 127 -14.73 0.58 -12.73
C HIS A 127 -16.18 0.69 -13.18
N GLN A 128 -16.76 1.90 -13.19
CA GLN A 128 -18.12 2.12 -13.68
C GLN A 128 -18.25 1.76 -15.17
N SER A 129 -17.28 2.21 -15.97
CA SER A 129 -17.20 1.93 -17.40
C SER A 129 -17.04 0.43 -17.68
N LEU A 130 -16.26 -0.28 -16.86
CA LEU A 130 -16.11 -1.72 -16.93
C LEU A 130 -17.42 -2.44 -16.56
N ALA A 131 -18.08 -2.03 -15.48
CA ALA A 131 -19.34 -2.63 -15.05
C ALA A 131 -20.43 -2.52 -16.13
N ILE A 132 -20.53 -1.36 -16.79
CA ILE A 132 -21.47 -1.16 -17.92
C ILE A 132 -21.14 -2.11 -19.08
N THR A 133 -19.87 -2.27 -19.43
CA THR A 133 -19.46 -3.18 -20.50
C THR A 133 -19.74 -4.65 -20.16
N VAL A 134 -19.47 -5.07 -18.93
CA VAL A 134 -19.71 -6.46 -18.50
C VAL A 134 -21.18 -6.79 -18.38
N ALA A 135 -22.02 -5.82 -17.99
CA ALA A 135 -23.47 -5.98 -17.95
C ALA A 135 -24.10 -6.19 -19.35
N GLY A 136 -23.35 -5.88 -20.42
CA GLY A 136 -23.79 -6.00 -21.81
C GLY A 136 -24.80 -4.92 -22.20
N SER A 137 -24.97 -4.72 -23.50
CA SER A 137 -25.97 -3.80 -24.06
C SER A 137 -27.38 -4.41 -24.02
N GLY A 138 -27.94 -4.64 -22.83
CA GLY A 138 -29.38 -4.67 -22.53
C GLY A 138 -30.36 -5.55 -23.33
N SER A 139 -29.96 -6.36 -24.31
CA SER A 139 -30.91 -7.22 -25.02
C SER A 139 -31.10 -8.53 -24.28
N LEU A 140 -32.13 -8.58 -23.44
CA LEU A 140 -32.70 -9.83 -22.90
C LEU A 140 -33.49 -10.61 -23.97
N SER A 141 -33.47 -10.15 -25.22
CA SER A 141 -34.32 -10.57 -26.31
C SER A 141 -33.55 -10.55 -27.62
N ASP A 142 -32.58 -11.45 -27.79
CA ASP A 142 -32.40 -12.16 -29.06
C ASP A 142 -31.34 -13.23 -28.90
N ASP A 143 -31.42 -14.26 -29.74
CA ASP A 143 -30.53 -15.40 -29.81
C ASP A 143 -29.06 -15.04 -29.52
N THR A 144 -28.43 -15.91 -28.71
CA THR A 144 -27.09 -15.79 -28.15
C THR A 144 -26.05 -15.59 -29.25
N ASN A 145 -25.86 -14.34 -29.68
CA ASN A 145 -24.82 -14.00 -30.63
C ASN A 145 -23.50 -13.97 -29.86
N MET A 146 -22.85 -15.13 -29.75
CA MET A 146 -21.53 -15.32 -29.13
C MET A 146 -20.52 -14.23 -29.56
N GLY A 147 -20.66 -13.70 -30.78
CA GLY A 147 -19.87 -12.58 -31.27
C GLY A 147 -20.05 -11.26 -30.49
N SER A 148 -21.25 -10.96 -30.00
CA SER A 148 -21.51 -9.76 -29.18
C SER A 148 -20.85 -9.88 -27.80
N PHE A 149 -21.01 -11.03 -27.14
CA PHE A 149 -20.38 -11.29 -25.84
C PHE A 149 -18.85 -11.21 -25.93
N MET A 150 -18.27 -11.83 -26.96
CA MET A 150 -16.82 -11.81 -27.16
C MET A 150 -16.30 -10.40 -27.45
N GLY A 151 -17.08 -9.57 -28.17
CA GLY A 151 -16.77 -8.15 -28.38
C GLY A 151 -16.78 -7.34 -27.08
N ASP A 152 -17.84 -7.47 -26.27
CA ASP A 152 -17.93 -6.80 -24.96
C ASP A 152 -16.79 -7.23 -24.02
N MET A 153 -16.44 -8.52 -23.99
CA MET A 153 -15.32 -9.01 -23.18
C MET A 153 -13.97 -8.50 -23.68
N ALA A 154 -13.76 -8.35 -24.99
CA ALA A 154 -12.54 -7.74 -25.53
C ALA A 154 -12.40 -6.27 -25.10
N VAL A 155 -13.50 -5.52 -25.10
CA VAL A 155 -13.53 -4.13 -24.59
C VAL A 155 -13.27 -4.10 -23.08
N ALA A 156 -13.88 -5.00 -22.32
CA ALA A 156 -13.66 -5.12 -20.87
C ALA A 156 -12.19 -5.43 -20.54
N LEU A 157 -11.56 -6.35 -21.28
CA LEU A 157 -10.12 -6.64 -21.14
C LEU A 157 -9.26 -5.41 -21.43
N GLY A 158 -9.57 -4.66 -22.50
CA GLY A 158 -8.89 -3.39 -22.80
C GLY A 158 -9.01 -2.36 -21.68
N LYS A 159 -10.18 -2.29 -21.00
CA LYS A 159 -10.36 -1.44 -19.82
C LYS A 159 -9.56 -1.92 -18.63
N LEU A 160 -9.54 -3.23 -18.35
CA LEU A 160 -8.75 -3.80 -17.26
C LEU A 160 -7.25 -3.52 -17.41
N ALA A 161 -6.73 -3.48 -18.64
CA ALA A 161 -5.33 -3.12 -18.90
C ALA A 161 -4.97 -1.71 -18.37
N ASN A 162 -5.93 -0.78 -18.26
CA ASN A 162 -5.69 0.55 -17.72
C ASN A 162 -5.40 0.55 -16.21
N LEU A 163 -5.75 -0.51 -15.47
CA LEU A 163 -5.46 -0.62 -14.04
C LEU A 163 -3.95 -0.53 -13.76
N GLU A 164 -3.11 -1.04 -14.67
CA GLU A 164 -1.65 -0.95 -14.56
C GLU A 164 -1.22 0.51 -14.41
N GLY A 165 -1.76 1.38 -15.26
CA GLY A 165 -1.46 2.81 -15.26
C GLY A 165 -1.83 3.51 -13.94
N PHE A 166 -2.93 3.11 -13.30
CA PHE A 166 -3.34 3.66 -11.99
C PHE A 166 -2.38 3.25 -10.88
N VAL A 167 -1.99 1.97 -10.82
CA VAL A 167 -1.04 1.48 -9.80
C VAL A 167 0.32 2.15 -9.95
N ILE A 168 0.83 2.25 -11.18
CA ILE A 168 2.11 2.90 -11.46
C ILE A 168 2.06 4.40 -11.07
N GLN A 169 0.99 5.11 -11.41
CA GLN A 169 0.84 6.52 -11.03
C GLN A 169 0.75 6.69 -9.50
N ALA A 170 0.03 5.82 -8.81
CA ALA A 170 -0.05 5.84 -7.35
C ALA A 170 1.32 5.56 -6.69
N ASP A 171 2.10 4.61 -7.22
CA ASP A 171 3.45 4.33 -6.73
C ASP A 171 4.43 5.48 -7.03
N ASN A 172 4.29 6.17 -8.17
CA ASN A 172 5.07 7.37 -8.45
C ASN A 172 4.78 8.47 -7.42
N LEU A 173 3.52 8.67 -7.01
CA LEU A 173 3.19 9.63 -5.95
C LEU A 173 3.87 9.25 -4.63
N ARG A 174 3.81 7.98 -4.23
CA ARG A 174 4.49 7.48 -3.01
C ARG A 174 5.98 7.76 -3.05
N GLN A 175 6.63 7.39 -4.16
CA GLN A 175 8.06 7.60 -4.35
C GLN A 175 8.40 9.09 -4.23
N GLN A 176 7.68 9.95 -4.96
CA GLN A 176 7.88 11.39 -4.90
C GLN A 176 7.67 11.95 -3.49
N THR A 177 6.68 11.47 -2.73
CA THR A 177 6.47 11.87 -1.34
C THR A 177 7.70 11.58 -0.47
N LEU A 178 8.29 10.39 -0.58
CA LEU A 178 9.49 10.04 0.20
C LEU A 178 10.68 10.96 -0.15
N HIS A 179 10.89 11.22 -1.44
CA HIS A 179 11.94 12.14 -1.90
C HIS A 179 11.69 13.58 -1.46
N GLN A 180 10.45 14.06 -1.51
CA GLN A 180 10.11 15.42 -1.04
C GLN A 180 10.29 15.54 0.48
N MET A 181 9.88 14.53 1.26
CA MET A 181 10.10 14.51 2.70
C MET A 181 11.59 14.55 3.04
N HIS A 182 12.42 13.75 2.35
CA HIS A 182 13.87 13.80 2.52
C HIS A 182 14.44 15.20 2.23
N ARG A 183 13.90 15.90 1.23
CA ARG A 183 14.35 17.25 0.84
C ARG A 183 13.91 18.37 1.80
N ILE A 184 12.73 18.24 2.42
CA ILE A 184 12.18 19.24 3.36
C ILE A 184 12.86 19.12 4.74
N LEU A 185 13.14 17.89 5.17
CA LEU A 185 13.61 17.59 6.51
C LEU A 185 15.13 17.76 6.65
N THR A 186 15.59 18.04 7.87
CA THR A 186 17.01 17.89 8.21
C THR A 186 17.39 16.40 8.25
N VAL A 187 18.68 16.08 8.21
CA VAL A 187 19.19 14.69 8.27
C VAL A 187 18.59 13.93 9.46
N ARG A 188 18.57 14.54 10.64
CA ARG A 188 18.06 13.91 11.86
C ARG A 188 16.56 13.70 11.82
N GLN A 189 15.80 14.66 11.28
CA GLN A 189 14.35 14.52 11.13
C GLN A 189 14.02 13.48 10.05
N ALA A 190 14.76 13.45 8.94
CA ALA A 190 14.59 12.44 7.89
C ALA A 190 14.87 11.03 8.42
N ALA A 191 15.93 10.84 9.21
CA ALA A 191 16.19 9.56 9.88
C ALA A 191 15.00 9.11 10.75
N ARG A 192 14.44 10.01 11.57
CA ARG A 192 13.24 9.70 12.38
C ARG A 192 12.03 9.41 11.51
N CYS A 193 11.86 10.15 10.41
CA CYS A 193 10.78 9.94 9.45
C CYS A 193 10.81 8.54 8.84
N PHE A 194 11.96 8.11 8.31
CA PHE A 194 12.08 6.77 7.71
C PHE A 194 11.93 5.65 8.74
N LEU A 195 12.45 5.84 9.98
CA LEU A 195 12.17 4.91 11.07
C LEU A 195 10.68 4.80 11.38
N ALA A 196 9.97 5.93 11.46
CA ALA A 196 8.55 5.96 11.74
C ALA A 196 7.72 5.31 10.60
N ILE A 197 8.13 5.47 9.35
CA ILE A 197 7.56 4.76 8.20
C ILE A 197 7.73 3.24 8.35
N GLY A 198 8.95 2.77 8.64
CA GLY A 198 9.22 1.35 8.84
C GLY A 198 8.44 0.77 10.03
N GLU A 199 8.40 1.49 11.15
CA GLU A 199 7.64 1.10 12.33
C GLU A 199 6.13 1.01 12.07
N TYR A 200 5.56 1.93 11.31
CA TYR A 200 4.15 1.89 10.93
C TYR A 200 3.79 0.59 10.21
N HIS A 201 4.55 0.21 9.18
CA HIS A 201 4.31 -1.03 8.43
C HIS A 201 4.57 -2.28 9.28
N ASN A 202 5.63 -2.27 10.09
CA ASN A 202 5.93 -3.39 11.00
C ASN A 202 4.82 -3.60 12.03
N ARG A 203 4.21 -2.53 12.55
CA ARG A 203 3.05 -2.62 13.46
C ARG A 203 1.83 -3.21 12.78
N LEU A 204 1.57 -2.89 11.50
CA LEU A 204 0.48 -3.51 10.75
C LEU A 204 0.70 -5.03 10.57
N ARG A 205 1.92 -5.47 10.26
CA ARG A 205 2.26 -6.90 10.17
C ARG A 205 2.18 -7.62 11.51
N ALA A 206 2.66 -6.99 12.57
CA ALA A 206 2.55 -7.51 13.93
C ALA A 206 1.08 -7.68 14.32
N LEU A 207 0.23 -6.68 14.02
CA LEU A 207 -1.21 -6.75 14.25
C LEU A 207 -1.84 -7.94 13.50
N SER A 208 -1.48 -8.14 12.23
CA SER A 208 -1.97 -9.30 11.48
C SER A 208 -1.57 -10.63 12.12
N SER A 209 -0.33 -10.72 12.62
CA SER A 209 0.21 -11.93 13.25
C SER A 209 -0.48 -12.23 14.58
N LEU A 210 -0.70 -11.20 15.40
CA LEU A 210 -1.44 -11.30 16.65
C LEU A 210 -2.91 -11.70 16.40
N TRP A 211 -3.55 -11.10 15.40
CA TRP A 211 -4.91 -11.44 15.01
C TRP A 211 -5.03 -12.89 14.55
N ALA A 212 -4.07 -13.39 13.77
CA ALA A 212 -4.04 -14.79 13.32
C ALA A 212 -3.85 -15.79 14.48
N SER A 213 -3.14 -15.37 15.53
CA SER A 213 -2.81 -16.20 16.70
C SER A 213 -3.88 -16.21 17.79
N ARG A 214 -5.01 -15.49 17.60
CA ARG A 214 -6.07 -15.43 18.60
C ARG A 214 -6.72 -16.81 18.85
N PRO A 215 -7.10 -17.15 20.09
CA PRO A 215 -7.90 -18.34 20.35
C PRO A 215 -9.21 -18.26 19.55
N ARG A 216 -9.52 -19.30 18.77
CA ARG A 216 -10.85 -19.44 18.17
C ARG A 216 -11.69 -20.23 19.16
N GLU A 217 -12.73 -19.63 19.72
CA GLU A 217 -13.73 -20.39 20.47
C GLU A 217 -14.31 -21.45 19.53
N ILE A 218 -13.94 -22.71 19.76
CA ILE A 218 -14.64 -23.84 19.18
C ILE A 218 -15.95 -23.88 19.95
N LEU A 219 -17.05 -23.46 19.33
CA LEU A 219 -18.39 -23.80 19.78
C LEU A 219 -18.48 -25.34 19.76
N MET A 220 -18.06 -25.96 20.86
CA MET A 220 -18.44 -27.31 21.21
C MET A 220 -19.95 -27.27 21.38
N THR A 221 -20.66 -27.68 20.35
CA THR A 221 -22.06 -28.06 20.46
C THR A 221 -22.10 -29.25 21.41
N ASP A 222 -22.58 -29.00 22.62
CA ASP A 222 -22.94 -30.04 23.58
C ASP A 222 -24.21 -30.75 23.06
N GLU A 223 -24.07 -31.57 22.01
CA GLU A 223 -25.05 -32.59 21.68
C GLU A 223 -24.77 -33.81 22.56
N GLY A 224 -25.36 -33.83 23.76
CA GLY A 224 -25.01 -34.89 24.69
C GLY A 224 -25.84 -35.02 25.96
N ASN A 225 -27.12 -34.66 25.99
CA ASN A 225 -28.01 -35.26 27.00
C ASN A 225 -29.51 -35.22 26.63
N CYS A 226 -29.93 -36.12 25.74
CA CYS A 226 -31.31 -36.60 25.72
C CYS A 226 -31.30 -38.02 26.29
N GLY A 227 -31.48 -38.12 27.61
CA GLY A 227 -31.47 -39.39 28.35
C GLY A 227 -32.45 -39.31 29.52
N GLU A 228 -33.51 -40.12 29.40
CA GLU A 228 -34.33 -40.68 30.48
C GLU A 228 -35.42 -39.78 31.10
N LEU A 229 -36.62 -39.85 30.50
CA LEU A 229 -37.87 -39.80 31.26
C LEU A 229 -38.11 -41.18 31.86
N ALA A 230 -37.93 -41.29 33.18
CA ALA A 230 -38.43 -42.40 33.99
C ALA A 230 -39.57 -41.89 34.89
N TYR A 231 -40.67 -42.67 34.83
CA TYR A 231 -41.92 -42.65 35.61
C TYR A 231 -43.05 -41.72 35.12
#